data_AF-A0A3B8ZC71-F1
#
_entry.id   AF-A0A3B8ZC71-F1
#
_cell.length_a   1.000
_cell.length_b   1.000
_cell.length_c   1.000
_cell.angle_alpha   90.00
_cell.angle_beta   90.00
_cell.angle_gamma   90.00
#
_symmetry.space_group_name_H-M   'P 1'
#
loop_
_entity.id
_entity.type
_entity.pdbx_description
1 polymer ?
#
loop_
_entity_poly.entity_id
_entity_poly.type
_entity_poly.pdbx_seq_one_letter_code
_entity_poly.pdbx_strand_id
1 'polypeptide(L)'
;MLHINNVQEIDESLARSLNQLRKAGDSILNQSVLLRGINDTTQAQRELCLKLCDLQVLPYYLHQLDPVQGAMHFQVPDSQAAQIVEHLREFLPGYAVPRLVREVAGQPYKVPLEFDNYNR
;
A
#
# COMPACT_ATOMS: atom_id res chain seq x y z
N MET A 1 2.90 13.39 -0.21
CA MET A 1 2.59 11.94 -0.35
C MET A 1 3.80 11.17 0.13
N LEU A 2 3.59 10.06 0.85
CA LEU A 2 4.66 9.21 1.40
C LEU A 2 4.79 7.92 0.57
N HIS A 3 5.96 7.30 0.67
CA HIS A 3 6.26 5.99 0.08
C HIS A 3 6.86 5.08 1.14
N ILE A 4 5.99 4.47 1.95
CA ILE A 4 6.38 3.59 3.05
C ILE A 4 5.93 2.18 2.70
N ASN A 5 6.85 1.22 2.66
CA ASN A 5 6.54 -0.17 2.27
C ASN A 5 6.43 -1.11 3.46
N ASN A 6 7.11 -0.78 4.57
CA ASN A 6 7.14 -1.60 5.77
C ASN A 6 6.97 -0.72 7.03
N VAL A 7 6.34 -1.28 8.07
CA VAL A 7 6.15 -0.61 9.36
C VAL A 7 7.49 -0.20 10.01
N GLN A 8 8.57 -0.92 9.74
CA GLN A 8 9.91 -0.64 10.26
C GLN A 8 10.53 0.64 9.70
N GLU A 9 10.02 1.17 8.59
CA GLU A 9 10.44 2.47 8.04
C GLU A 9 9.85 3.66 8.82
N ILE A 10 8.94 3.40 9.77
CA ILE A 10 8.26 4.41 10.58
C ILE A 10 8.96 4.55 11.93
N ASP A 11 9.88 5.51 12.02
CA ASP A 11 10.58 5.86 13.25
C ASP A 11 9.94 7.07 13.98
N GLU A 12 10.48 7.39 15.16
CA GLU A 12 10.03 8.53 15.96
C GLU A 12 10.30 9.89 15.30
N SER A 13 11.31 9.98 14.42
CA SER A 13 11.61 11.19 13.68
C SER A 13 10.50 11.49 12.67
N LEU A 14 10.14 10.49 11.87
CA LEU A 14 9.06 10.55 10.90
C LEU A 14 7.72 10.85 11.59
N ALA A 15 7.40 10.15 12.68
CA ALA A 15 6.17 10.39 13.43
C ALA A 15 6.06 11.85 13.95
N ARG A 16 7.17 12.44 14.40
CA ARG A 16 7.20 13.86 14.81
C ARG A 16 6.98 14.81 13.64
N SER A 17 7.62 14.56 12.50
CA SER A 17 7.45 15.36 11.28
C SER A 17 6.02 15.29 10.75
N LEU A 18 5.40 14.10 10.75
CA LEU A 18 4.01 13.93 10.34
C LEU A 18 3.04 14.68 11.26
N ASN A 19 3.27 14.66 12.57
CA ASN A 19 2.47 15.43 13.53
C ASN A 19 2.59 16.94 13.31
N GLN A 20 3.73 17.46 12.86
CA GLN A 20 3.88 18.87 12.52
C GLN A 20 3.15 19.20 11.22
N LEU A 21 3.33 18.38 10.18
CA LEU A 21 2.68 18.56 8.88
C LEU A 21 1.15 18.57 9.02
N ARG A 22 0.61 17.70 9.88
CA ARG A 22 -0.82 17.63 10.16
C ARG A 22 -1.43 18.92 10.70
N LYS A 23 -0.65 19.74 11.42
CA LYS A 23 -1.12 21.04 11.92
C LYS A 23 -1.38 22.04 10.79
N ALA A 24 -0.84 21.80 9.60
CA ALA A 24 -1.15 22.60 8.41
C ALA A 24 -2.53 22.28 7.80
N GLY A 25 -3.19 21.20 8.24
CA GLY A 25 -4.53 20.81 7.78
C GLY A 25 -4.57 19.93 6.53
N ASP A 26 -3.41 19.61 5.95
CA ASP A 26 -3.33 18.77 4.75
C ASP A 26 -3.55 17.28 5.06
N SER A 27 -4.26 16.61 4.15
CA SER A 27 -4.37 15.15 4.18
C SER A 27 -3.06 14.50 3.72
N ILE A 28 -2.53 13.59 4.54
CA ILE A 28 -1.32 12.85 4.21
C ILE A 28 -1.71 11.46 3.69
N LEU A 29 -1.19 11.11 2.52
CA LEU A 29 -1.46 9.85 1.83
C LEU A 29 -0.17 9.04 1.74
N ASN A 30 -0.28 7.71 1.85
CA ASN A 30 0.81 6.77 1.58
C ASN A 30 0.55 5.93 0.33
N GLN A 31 1.59 5.75 -0.49
CA GLN A 31 1.61 4.77 -1.58
C GLN A 31 2.70 3.74 -1.30
N SER A 32 2.32 2.49 -1.11
CA SER A 32 3.27 1.38 -0.99
C SER A 32 3.43 0.67 -2.34
N VAL A 33 4.53 -0.04 -2.51
CA VAL A 33 4.72 -1.05 -3.56
C VAL A 33 4.67 -2.43 -2.89
N LEU A 34 3.92 -3.36 -3.47
CA LEU A 34 3.87 -4.74 -3.03
C LEU A 34 5.11 -5.50 -3.54
N LEU A 35 5.90 -6.00 -2.60
CA LEU A 35 7.22 -6.57 -2.84
C LEU A 35 7.34 -7.92 -2.15
N ARG A 36 7.70 -8.94 -2.92
CA ARG A 36 7.87 -10.32 -2.47
C ARG A 36 8.93 -10.43 -1.37
N GLY A 37 8.62 -11.11 -0.27
CA GLY A 37 9.53 -11.30 0.86
C GLY A 37 9.75 -10.05 1.70
N ILE A 38 9.04 -8.94 1.43
CA ILE A 38 9.14 -7.69 2.19
C ILE A 38 7.80 -7.35 2.84
N ASN A 39 6.72 -7.27 2.06
CA ASN A 39 5.40 -6.88 2.54
C ASN A 39 4.26 -7.62 1.83
N ASP A 40 4.55 -8.79 1.25
CA ASP A 40 3.63 -9.63 0.48
C ASP A 40 2.77 -10.57 1.33
N THR A 41 2.40 -10.12 2.54
CA THR A 41 1.51 -10.84 3.44
C THR A 41 0.42 -9.92 4.00
N THR A 42 -0.76 -10.49 4.26
CA THR A 42 -1.86 -9.77 4.91
C THR A 42 -1.44 -9.18 6.26
N GLN A 43 -0.62 -9.91 7.04
CA GLN A 43 -0.13 -9.41 8.32
C GLN A 43 0.74 -8.16 8.16
N ALA A 44 1.74 -8.19 7.26
CA ALA A 44 2.62 -7.04 7.05
C ALA A 44 1.85 -5.80 6.56
N GLN A 45 0.90 -6.00 5.63
CA GLN A 45 0.05 -4.91 5.14
C GLN A 45 -0.87 -4.37 6.23
N ARG A 46 -1.46 -5.24 7.06
CA ARG A 46 -2.31 -4.83 8.19
C ARG A 46 -1.54 -3.99 9.20
N GLU A 47 -0.35 -4.44 9.61
CA GLU A 47 0.51 -3.73 10.56
C GLU A 47 0.88 -2.34 10.03
N LEU A 48 1.27 -2.25 8.76
CA LEU A 48 1.57 -0.98 8.11
C LEU A 48 0.33 -0.06 8.06
N CYS A 49 -0.83 -0.57 7.60
CA CYS A 49 -2.04 0.23 7.47
C CYS A 49 -2.50 0.80 8.83
N LEU A 50 -2.51 -0.03 9.88
CA LEU A 50 -2.85 0.42 11.23
C LEU A 50 -1.87 1.49 11.72
N LYS A 51 -0.56 1.28 11.55
CA LYS A 51 0.44 2.27 11.97
C LYS A 51 0.31 3.60 11.22
N LEU A 52 0.00 3.56 9.92
CA LEU A 52 -0.28 4.75 9.13
C LEU A 52 -1.53 5.47 9.65
N CYS A 53 -2.62 4.73 9.92
CA CYS A 53 -3.85 5.29 10.49
C CYS A 53 -3.62 5.93 11.86
N ASP A 54 -2.82 5.34 12.75
CA ASP A 54 -2.45 5.93 14.04
C ASP A 54 -1.74 7.28 13.88
N LEU A 55 -0.99 7.43 12.78
CA LEU A 55 -0.30 8.67 12.40
C LEU A 55 -1.17 9.60 11.55
N GLN A 56 -2.45 9.25 11.33
CA GLN A 56 -3.40 9.96 10.47
C GLN A 56 -2.90 10.12 9.03
N VAL A 57 -2.20 9.10 8.55
CA VAL A 57 -1.82 8.92 7.15
C VAL A 57 -2.77 7.89 6.54
N LEU A 58 -3.36 8.23 5.40
CA LEU A 58 -4.26 7.33 4.69
C LEU A 58 -3.45 6.30 3.86
N PRO A 59 -3.62 4.98 4.06
CA PRO A 59 -3.10 3.96 3.16
C PRO A 59 -3.85 4.05 1.83
N TYR A 60 -3.28 4.75 0.85
CA TYR A 60 -4.03 5.20 -0.32
C TYR A 60 -3.94 4.22 -1.50
N TYR A 61 -2.70 3.89 -1.91
CA TYR A 61 -2.44 2.90 -2.95
C TYR A 61 -1.49 1.83 -2.47
N LEU A 62 -1.77 0.61 -2.88
CA LEU A 62 -0.82 -0.50 -2.93
C LEU A 62 -0.53 -0.76 -4.40
N HIS A 63 0.64 -0.35 -4.84
CA HIS A 63 1.09 -0.52 -6.21
C HIS A 63 1.62 -1.92 -6.41
N GLN A 64 1.22 -2.51 -7.52
CA GLN A 64 1.93 -3.65 -8.05
C GLN A 64 3.29 -3.20 -8.61
N LEU A 65 4.32 -4.03 -8.43
CA LEU A 65 5.66 -3.72 -8.91
C LEU A 65 5.66 -3.57 -10.44
N ASP A 66 6.17 -2.43 -10.91
CA ASP A 66 6.38 -2.20 -12.35
C ASP A 66 7.49 -3.12 -12.87
N PRO A 67 7.33 -3.71 -14.07
CA PRO A 67 8.32 -4.61 -14.63
C PRO A 67 9.55 -3.80 -15.09
N VAL A 68 10.51 -3.64 -14.18
CA VAL A 68 11.82 -3.04 -14.46
C VAL A 68 12.92 -4.08 -14.37
N GLN A 69 13.90 -3.96 -15.26
CA GLN A 69 15.02 -4.89 -15.33
C GLN A 69 15.77 -4.92 -13.99
N GLY A 70 15.90 -6.11 -13.41
CA GLY A 70 16.57 -6.33 -12.12
C GLY A 70 15.65 -6.44 -10.90
N ALA A 71 14.40 -5.96 -10.95
CA ALA A 71 13.48 -6.00 -9.81
C ALA A 71 12.46 -7.16 -9.85
N MET A 72 12.39 -7.91 -10.95
CA MET A 72 11.37 -8.96 -11.17
C MET A 72 11.30 -10.03 -10.08
N HIS A 73 12.40 -10.29 -9.36
CA HIS A 73 12.42 -11.23 -8.24
C HIS A 73 11.57 -10.79 -7.05
N PHE A 74 11.27 -9.49 -6.94
CA PHE A 74 10.32 -8.93 -5.97
C PHE A 74 8.87 -8.95 -6.43
N GLN A 75 8.55 -9.44 -7.63
CA GLN A 75 7.19 -9.42 -8.13
C GLN A 75 6.27 -10.38 -7.35
N VAL A 76 5.11 -9.90 -6.93
CA VAL A 76 4.05 -10.73 -6.34
C VAL A 76 3.00 -11.08 -7.42
N PRO A 77 2.50 -12.32 -7.54
CA PRO A 77 1.42 -12.61 -8.48
C PRO A 77 0.16 -11.80 -8.18
N ASP A 78 -0.56 -11.35 -9.21
CA ASP A 78 -1.76 -10.51 -9.06
C ASP A 78 -2.85 -11.20 -8.22
N SER A 79 -3.01 -12.51 -8.36
CA SER A 79 -3.94 -13.30 -7.56
C SER A 79 -3.60 -13.26 -6.07
N GLN A 80 -2.32 -13.37 -5.72
CA GLN A 80 -1.86 -13.24 -4.33
C GLN A 80 -2.06 -11.81 -3.83
N ALA A 81 -1.73 -10.80 -4.64
CA ALA A 81 -1.93 -9.40 -4.29
C ALA A 81 -3.41 -9.08 -3.99
N ALA A 82 -4.32 -9.57 -4.85
CA ALA A 82 -5.75 -9.41 -4.67
C ALA A 82 -6.26 -10.13 -3.41
N GLN A 83 -5.80 -11.36 -3.15
CA GLN A 83 -6.13 -12.10 -1.92
C GLN A 83 -5.68 -11.36 -0.66
N ILE A 84 -4.47 -10.77 -0.67
CA ILE A 84 -3.96 -9.98 0.45
C ILE A 84 -4.92 -8.83 0.76
N VAL A 85 -5.29 -8.04 -0.26
CA VAL A 85 -6.17 -6.87 -0.08
C VAL A 85 -7.59 -7.28 0.32
N GLU A 86 -8.10 -8.40 -0.19
CA GLU A 86 -9.40 -8.90 0.22
C GLU A 86 -9.41 -9.32 1.69
N HIS A 87 -8.42 -10.07 2.16
CA HIS A 87 -8.31 -10.43 3.57
C HIS A 87 -8.14 -9.21 4.49
N LEU A 88 -7.54 -8.11 4.02
CA LEU A 88 -7.45 -6.89 4.82
C LEU A 88 -8.83 -6.32 5.21
N ARG A 89 -9.87 -6.56 4.39
CA ARG A 89 -11.23 -6.09 4.66
C ARG A 89 -11.85 -6.71 5.91
N GLU A 90 -11.37 -7.88 6.33
CA GLU A 90 -11.80 -8.55 7.56
C GLU A 90 -11.27 -7.85 8.83
N PHE A 91 -10.17 -7.10 8.70
CA PHE A 91 -9.44 -6.53 9.84
C PHE A 91 -9.44 -5.01 9.88
N LEU A 92 -9.65 -4.34 8.75
CA LEU A 92 -9.51 -2.90 8.60
C LEU A 92 -10.84 -2.24 8.24
N PRO A 93 -11.11 -1.02 8.74
CA PRO A 93 -12.20 -0.22 8.22
C PRO A 93 -11.96 0.10 6.74
N GLY A 94 -13.03 0.27 5.96
CA GLY A 94 -12.92 0.41 4.50
C GLY A 94 -12.00 1.53 4.02
N TYR A 95 -11.89 2.64 4.76
CA TYR A 95 -10.98 3.74 4.41
C TYR A 95 -9.49 3.40 4.62
N ALA A 96 -9.18 2.40 5.45
CA ALA A 96 -7.81 1.97 5.74
C ALA A 96 -7.35 0.82 4.82
N VAL A 97 -8.24 0.26 4.00
CA VAL A 97 -7.89 -0.73 2.99
C VAL A 97 -7.33 0.00 1.76
N PRO A 98 -6.05 -0.17 1.40
CA PRO A 98 -5.47 0.52 0.26
C PRO A 98 -6.06 -0.01 -1.05
N ARG A 99 -6.12 0.85 -2.06
CA ARG A 99 -6.53 0.42 -3.41
C ARG A 99 -5.36 -0.26 -4.10
N LEU A 100 -5.54 -1.52 -4.50
CA LEU A 100 -4.57 -2.26 -5.32
C LEU A 100 -4.58 -1.72 -6.75
N VAL A 101 -3.43 -1.26 -7.24
CA VAL A 101 -3.32 -0.61 -8.56
C VAL A 101 -2.04 -0.99 -9.29
N ARG A 102 -2.01 -0.79 -10.61
CA ARG A 102 -0.84 -0.98 -11.47
C ARG A 102 -0.65 0.21 -12.42
N GLU A 103 0.60 0.50 -12.78
CA GLU A 103 0.90 1.36 -13.91
C GLU A 103 0.79 0.60 -15.23
N VAL A 104 0.02 1.15 -16.17
CA VAL A 104 -0.11 0.59 -17.51
C VAL A 104 0.26 1.69 -18.51
N ALA A 105 1.28 1.43 -19.32
CA ALA A 105 1.76 2.38 -20.33
C ALA A 105 0.61 2.80 -21.27
N GLY A 106 0.47 4.11 -21.47
CA GLY A 106 -0.58 4.69 -22.30
C GLY A 106 -1.92 4.91 -21.59
N GLN A 107 -2.10 4.45 -20.35
CA GLN A 107 -3.28 4.79 -19.56
C GLN A 107 -3.10 6.12 -18.81
N PRO A 108 -4.10 7.01 -18.76
CA PRO A 108 -3.99 8.30 -18.08
C PRO A 108 -4.18 8.20 -16.55
N TYR A 109 -4.43 7.00 -16.02
CA TYR A 109 -4.70 6.74 -14.61
C TYR A 109 -4.10 5.42 -14.13
N LYS A 110 -3.98 5.28 -12.80
CA LYS A 110 -3.58 4.02 -12.13
C LYS A 110 -4.70 2.99 -12.31
N VAL A 111 -4.41 1.86 -12.94
CA VAL A 111 -5.42 0.83 -13.25
C VAL A 111 -5.68 -0.01 -11.99
N PRO A 112 -6.90 -0.04 -11.45
CA PRO A 112 -7.24 -0.89 -10.31
C PRO A 112 -7.13 -2.38 -10.65
N LEU A 113 -6.65 -3.18 -9.69
CA LEU A 113 -6.68 -4.64 -9.77
C LEU A 113 -7.74 -5.15 -8.78
N GLU A 114 -8.85 -5.66 -9.30
CA GLU A 114 -9.97 -6.15 -8.49
C GLU A 114 -9.90 -7.67 -8.31
N PHE A 115 -10.37 -8.16 -7.17
CA PHE A 115 -10.33 -9.58 -6.80
C PHE A 115 -11.13 -10.47 -7.76
N ASP A 116 -12.29 -10.01 -8.22
CA ASP A 116 -13.18 -10.75 -9.13
C ASP A 116 -12.56 -11.05 -10.50
N ASN A 117 -11.56 -10.27 -10.91
CA ASN A 117 -10.92 -10.41 -12.22
C ASN A 117 -9.92 -11.59 -12.27
N TYR A 118 -9.52 -12.17 -11.14
CA TYR A 118 -8.46 -13.19 -11.07
C TYR A 118 -8.91 -14.54 -10.50
N ASN A 119 -10.18 -14.70 -10.15
CA ASN A 119 -10.79 -15.95 -9.68
C ASN A 119 -11.82 -16.54 -10.67
N ARG A 120 -11.73 -16.19 -11.96
CA ARG A 120 -12.49 -16.84 -13.04
C ARG A 120 -11.63 -17.83 -13.81
#